data_AF-A0A3N2Q105-F1
#
_entry.id   AF-A0A3N2Q105-F1
#
_cell.length_a   1.000
_cell.length_b   1.000
_cell.length_c   1.000
_cell.angle_alpha   90.00
_cell.angle_beta   90.00
_cell.angle_gamma   90.00
#
_symmetry.space_group_name_H-M   'P 1'
#
loop_
_entity.id
_entity.type
_entity.pdbx_description
1 polymer ?
#
loop_
_entity_poly.entity_id
_entity_poly.type
_entity_poly.pdbx_seq_one_letter_code
_entity_poly.pdbx_strand_id
1 'polypeptide(L)'
;MGDSLPTTYKAWVVESAGSPLQLQERELQLPGGGEVLVKVRACGVCFTDVAVQQGDHGRDLFPRVPGHEIVGDVAALGPGVTSFSVGDRVGGAFHGGHDNTCRSCRRGQFQTCENVVYNGVTRDGGYAEYVVLRVEATIRVPSDLDPARVAPLLCAGLTVFNGIRKMHVEQGNLVTIQGVGGLGHLAIQYAHKMGYKVAVLSSSPSKRVFAEKLGVHFYIDTSSVDPVRELNRLGGAALIVATAPSAEAIKPLTAALQPAGRLVLLAPAGRVEINTNHLITRASSLQGWVTGSTLDAEETIDFSNTFDVECMIEPFCFLDAPKAWERTTSGAVRFRTSQEGIPKHNGNMSNYGWGGSGYGGGSGYGGGSGYGGGNNGGSGSGRGGGNSNNNGGSGRGGGNNGNNGNNNGGNNNGNNGNNNGGNNNGNAGVPDWLNPANWHNAPCHNYAYTDPRSVNQNYTASSSWSALPAHETHYQWECCRCRSWNDFANKQRTAGGWAYRCRCGHVNEKCARCQNMQPIRVV
;
A
#
# COMPACT_ATOMS: atom_id res chain seq x y z
N MET A 1 25.83 18.93 -15.63
CA MET A 1 25.66 18.41 -16.99
C MET A 1 24.76 17.19 -16.84
N GLY A 2 23.49 17.29 -17.24
CA GLY A 2 22.56 16.17 -17.11
C GLY A 2 22.95 15.08 -18.10
N ASP A 3 23.06 13.84 -17.64
CA ASP A 3 23.29 12.71 -18.53
C ASP A 3 22.22 12.73 -19.62
N SER A 4 22.63 12.66 -20.89
CA SER A 4 21.70 12.52 -22.00
C SER A 4 20.82 11.28 -21.78
N LEU A 5 19.52 11.41 -22.02
CA LEU A 5 18.60 10.27 -21.93
C LEU A 5 19.07 9.12 -22.83
N PRO A 6 18.92 7.86 -22.40
CA PRO A 6 19.28 6.73 -23.23
C PRO A 6 18.29 6.58 -24.39
N THR A 7 18.72 5.95 -25.49
CA THR A 7 17.84 5.62 -26.62
C THR A 7 16.92 4.43 -26.32
N THR A 8 17.36 3.53 -25.45
CA THR A 8 16.62 2.34 -25.01
C THR A 8 16.66 2.20 -23.50
N TYR A 9 15.74 1.42 -22.95
CA TYR A 9 15.69 1.09 -21.53
C TYR A 9 15.11 -0.31 -21.31
N LYS A 10 15.37 -0.90 -20.14
CA LYS A 10 14.85 -2.22 -19.77
C LYS A 10 13.49 -2.11 -19.08
N ALA A 11 12.60 -3.04 -19.42
CA ALA A 11 11.31 -3.20 -18.78
C ALA A 11 10.93 -4.67 -18.65
N TRP A 12 10.21 -5.02 -17.58
CA TRP A 12 9.54 -6.31 -17.46
C TRP A 12 8.14 -6.20 -18.05
N VAL A 13 7.88 -7.03 -19.06
CA VAL A 13 6.65 -7.00 -19.85
C VAL A 13 5.89 -8.31 -19.64
N VAL A 14 4.58 -8.21 -19.51
CA VAL A 14 3.66 -9.34 -19.70
C VAL A 14 3.12 -9.27 -21.12
N GLU A 15 3.42 -10.28 -21.94
CA GLU A 15 3.09 -10.29 -23.36
C GLU A 15 1.61 -10.62 -23.63
N SER A 16 1.02 -11.45 -22.78
CA SER A 16 -0.38 -11.86 -22.86
C SER A 16 -0.88 -12.39 -21.52
N ALA A 17 -2.20 -12.49 -21.36
CA ALA A 17 -2.82 -13.05 -20.16
C ALA A 17 -2.23 -14.43 -19.80
N GLY A 18 -1.76 -14.57 -18.56
CA GLY A 18 -1.14 -15.77 -18.00
C GLY A 18 0.34 -15.95 -18.32
N SER A 19 0.92 -15.13 -19.20
CA SER A 19 2.34 -15.24 -19.56
C SER A 19 3.26 -14.72 -18.42
N PRO A 20 4.48 -15.29 -18.26
CA PRO A 20 5.43 -14.80 -17.26
C PRO A 20 5.94 -13.41 -17.61
N LEU A 21 6.50 -12.70 -16.63
CA LEU A 21 7.28 -11.48 -16.87
C LEU A 21 8.49 -11.80 -17.75
N GLN A 22 8.68 -11.00 -18.81
CA GLN A 22 9.83 -11.09 -19.70
C GLN A 22 10.61 -9.78 -19.68
N LEU A 23 11.93 -9.87 -19.49
CA LEU A 23 12.79 -8.71 -19.56
C LEU A 23 13.00 -8.33 -21.02
N GLN A 24 12.68 -7.10 -21.37
CA GLN A 24 12.79 -6.57 -22.72
C GLN A 24 13.54 -5.24 -22.71
N GLU A 25 14.25 -4.99 -23.80
CA GLU A 25 14.78 -3.67 -24.12
C GLU A 25 13.78 -2.94 -25.02
N ARG A 26 13.40 -1.72 -24.64
CA ARG A 26 12.38 -0.91 -25.33
C ARG A 26 12.96 0.44 -25.71
N GLU A 27 12.49 1.00 -26.82
CA GLU A 27 12.83 2.37 -27.20
C GLU A 27 12.25 3.37 -26.19
N LEU A 28 13.09 4.34 -25.78
CA LEU A 28 12.66 5.42 -24.91
C LEU A 28 11.83 6.42 -25.72
N GLN A 29 10.58 6.63 -25.30
CA GLN A 29 9.70 7.63 -25.87
C GLN A 29 9.72 8.90 -25.00
N LEU A 30 9.86 10.06 -25.63
CA LEU A 30 9.75 11.33 -24.92
C LEU A 30 8.29 11.58 -24.49
N PRO A 31 8.07 12.22 -23.33
CA PRO A 31 6.72 12.45 -22.82
C PRO A 31 5.95 13.43 -23.71
N GLY A 32 4.66 13.17 -23.92
CA GLY A 32 3.76 14.08 -24.62
C GLY A 32 3.37 15.30 -23.77
N GLY A 33 2.59 16.22 -24.35
CA GLY A 33 2.04 17.35 -23.59
C GLY A 33 1.17 16.85 -22.43
N GLY A 34 1.38 17.42 -21.23
CA GLY A 34 0.69 16.96 -20.01
C GLY A 34 1.30 15.69 -19.38
N GLU A 35 2.47 15.25 -19.82
CA GLU A 35 3.16 14.09 -19.27
C GLU A 35 4.58 14.41 -18.77
N VAL A 36 5.08 13.56 -17.89
CA VAL A 36 6.47 13.56 -17.43
C VAL A 36 7.08 12.19 -17.63
N LEU A 37 8.34 12.16 -18.05
CA LEU A 37 9.14 10.94 -18.06
C LEU A 37 9.86 10.84 -16.73
N VAL A 38 9.73 9.70 -16.06
CA VAL A 38 10.29 9.45 -14.74
C VAL A 38 11.30 8.33 -14.83
N LYS A 39 12.50 8.55 -14.29
CA LYS A 39 13.49 7.51 -14.04
C LYS A 39 13.13 6.80 -12.73
N VAL A 40 12.72 5.55 -12.83
CA VAL A 40 12.21 4.79 -11.68
C VAL A 40 13.34 4.49 -10.70
N ARG A 41 13.06 4.71 -9.41
CA ARG A 41 13.96 4.41 -8.29
C ARG A 41 13.48 3.21 -7.49
N ALA A 42 12.17 3.11 -7.29
CA ALA A 42 11.54 1.96 -6.70
C ALA A 42 10.16 1.72 -7.30
N CYS A 43 9.76 0.45 -7.40
CA CYS A 43 8.37 0.09 -7.61
C CYS A 43 7.98 -1.06 -6.67
N GLY A 44 6.92 -0.88 -5.90
CA GLY A 44 6.37 -1.95 -5.09
C GLY A 44 5.66 -3.02 -5.93
N VAL A 45 5.58 -4.24 -5.39
CA VAL A 45 4.82 -5.36 -5.98
C VAL A 45 3.53 -5.55 -5.20
N CYS A 46 2.42 -5.62 -5.92
CA CYS A 46 1.09 -5.75 -5.38
C CYS A 46 0.32 -6.92 -6.03
N PHE A 47 -0.68 -7.44 -5.33
CA PHE A 47 -1.57 -8.47 -5.89
C PHE A 47 -2.35 -8.00 -7.12
N THR A 48 -2.55 -6.69 -7.27
CA THR A 48 -3.14 -6.14 -8.50
C THR A 48 -2.25 -6.43 -9.71
N ASP A 49 -0.92 -6.41 -9.59
CA ASP A 49 -0.02 -6.73 -10.70
C ASP A 49 -0.18 -8.21 -11.12
N VAL A 50 -0.43 -9.10 -10.15
CA VAL A 50 -0.77 -10.51 -10.40
C VAL A 50 -2.09 -10.63 -11.16
N ALA A 51 -3.13 -9.90 -10.75
CA ALA A 51 -4.41 -9.88 -11.43
C ALA A 51 -4.31 -9.31 -12.86
N VAL A 52 -3.45 -8.30 -13.08
CA VAL A 52 -3.10 -7.81 -14.43
C VAL A 52 -2.49 -8.94 -15.24
N GLN A 53 -1.48 -9.65 -14.70
CA GLN A 53 -0.84 -10.75 -15.41
C GLN A 53 -1.85 -11.84 -15.81
N GLN A 54 -2.83 -12.15 -14.97
CA GLN A 54 -3.88 -13.14 -15.29
C GLN A 54 -4.91 -12.65 -16.33
N GLY A 55 -4.93 -11.35 -16.62
CA GLY A 55 -5.90 -10.75 -17.55
C GLY A 55 -7.24 -10.40 -16.91
N ASP A 56 -7.32 -10.32 -15.57
CA ASP A 56 -8.55 -10.04 -14.83
C ASP A 56 -9.10 -8.63 -15.10
N HIS A 57 -8.27 -7.73 -15.64
CA HIS A 57 -8.62 -6.36 -15.99
C HIS A 57 -8.97 -6.18 -17.49
N GLY A 58 -8.90 -7.25 -18.28
CA GLY A 58 -9.06 -7.22 -19.73
C GLY A 58 -7.90 -7.93 -20.43
N ARG A 59 -8.23 -8.83 -21.37
CA ARG A 59 -7.23 -9.61 -22.13
C ARG A 59 -6.67 -8.85 -23.32
N ASP A 60 -7.26 -7.71 -23.65
CA ASP A 60 -6.88 -6.77 -24.71
C ASP A 60 -5.88 -5.70 -24.26
N LEU A 61 -5.51 -5.69 -22.96
CA LEU A 61 -4.59 -4.71 -22.37
C LEU A 61 -3.10 -5.07 -22.53
N PHE A 62 -2.76 -6.14 -23.25
CA PHE A 62 -1.41 -6.64 -23.44
C PHE A 62 -0.85 -6.28 -24.84
N PRO A 63 0.49 -6.16 -25.00
CA PRO A 63 1.53 -6.28 -23.98
C PRO A 63 1.49 -5.13 -22.96
N ARG A 64 1.89 -5.41 -21.72
CA ARG A 64 1.84 -4.44 -20.61
C ARG A 64 3.09 -4.52 -19.75
N VAL A 65 3.67 -3.37 -19.42
CA VAL A 65 4.58 -3.23 -18.26
C VAL A 65 3.73 -3.02 -17.00
N PRO A 66 3.73 -3.94 -16.02
CA PRO A 66 2.97 -3.77 -14.78
C PRO A 66 3.63 -2.78 -13.79
N GLY A 67 3.06 -2.66 -12.59
CA GLY A 67 3.60 -1.87 -11.49
C GLY A 67 2.97 -0.49 -11.33
N HIS A 68 2.43 -0.22 -10.14
CA HIS A 68 1.67 1.01 -9.85
C HIS A 68 1.95 1.58 -8.46
N GLU A 69 3.09 1.20 -7.89
CA GLU A 69 3.63 1.69 -6.63
C GLU A 69 4.95 2.42 -6.94
N ILE A 70 4.90 3.39 -7.85
CA ILE A 70 6.07 3.93 -8.55
C ILE A 70 6.65 5.11 -7.78
N VAL A 71 7.96 5.12 -7.53
CA VAL A 71 8.68 6.31 -7.06
C VAL A 71 9.93 6.51 -7.91
N GLY A 72 10.17 7.73 -8.36
CA GLY A 72 11.31 8.05 -9.22
C GLY A 72 11.60 9.54 -9.33
N ASP A 73 12.57 9.88 -10.16
CA ASP A 73 12.93 11.29 -10.41
C ASP A 73 12.52 11.70 -11.83
N VAL A 74 11.97 12.90 -12.00
CA VAL A 74 11.62 13.43 -13.32
C VAL A 74 12.88 13.53 -14.18
N ALA A 75 12.87 12.83 -15.31
CA ALA A 75 13.95 12.78 -16.28
C ALA A 75 13.71 13.72 -17.48
N ALA A 76 12.45 13.92 -17.88
CA ALA A 76 12.05 14.90 -18.89
C ALA A 76 10.61 15.36 -18.69
N LEU A 77 10.32 16.54 -19.23
CA LEU A 77 9.00 17.17 -19.20
C LEU A 77 8.40 17.17 -20.61
N GLY A 78 7.11 16.89 -20.69
CA GLY A 78 6.34 17.12 -21.90
C GLY A 78 6.21 18.60 -22.25
N PRO A 79 5.95 18.94 -23.53
CA PRO A 79 5.71 20.33 -23.93
C PRO A 79 4.61 20.99 -23.09
N GLY A 80 4.88 22.19 -22.56
CA GLY A 80 3.93 22.99 -21.78
C GLY A 80 3.77 22.57 -20.32
N VAL A 81 4.45 21.52 -19.84
CA VAL A 81 4.43 21.14 -18.43
C VAL A 81 5.25 22.13 -17.59
N THR A 82 4.60 22.76 -16.62
CA THR A 82 5.20 23.77 -15.73
C THR A 82 5.07 23.43 -14.25
N SER A 83 4.27 22.42 -13.90
CA SER A 83 4.02 21.99 -12.53
C SER A 83 5.17 21.18 -11.91
N PHE A 84 6.12 20.71 -12.73
CA PHE A 84 7.26 19.89 -12.32
C PHE A 84 8.54 20.37 -12.98
N SER A 85 9.68 20.04 -12.37
CA SER A 85 11.02 20.28 -12.91
C SER A 85 11.78 18.96 -13.07
N VAL A 86 12.74 18.93 -14.01
CA VAL A 86 13.69 17.80 -14.12
C VAL A 86 14.46 17.68 -12.80
N GLY A 87 14.53 16.46 -12.26
CA GLY A 87 15.13 16.16 -10.96
C GLY A 87 14.15 16.12 -9.79
N ASP A 88 12.90 16.57 -9.97
CA ASP A 88 11.87 16.45 -8.92
C ASP A 88 11.63 14.98 -8.58
N ARG A 89 11.57 14.66 -7.28
CA ARG A 89 11.17 13.35 -6.79
C ARG A 89 9.64 13.24 -6.85
N VAL A 90 9.15 12.25 -7.59
CA VAL A 90 7.73 12.04 -7.86
C VAL A 90 7.31 10.59 -7.70
N GLY A 91 6.00 10.36 -7.61
CA GLY A 91 5.41 9.04 -7.57
C GLY A 91 4.24 8.87 -8.53
N GLY A 92 3.91 7.61 -8.83
CA GLY A 92 2.74 7.19 -9.60
C GLY A 92 2.01 6.08 -8.86
N ALA A 93 0.79 6.37 -8.40
CA ALA A 93 -0.09 5.43 -7.71
C ALA A 93 -0.93 4.62 -8.71
N PHE A 94 -1.87 3.81 -8.22
CA PHE A 94 -2.83 3.08 -9.07
C PHE A 94 -3.60 3.99 -10.02
N HIS A 95 -4.14 5.11 -9.52
CA HIS A 95 -4.76 6.14 -10.34
C HIS A 95 -3.69 6.80 -11.23
N GLY A 96 -3.80 6.61 -12.54
CA GLY A 96 -2.84 7.05 -13.56
C GLY A 96 -3.37 8.12 -14.53
N GLY A 97 -4.60 8.61 -14.33
CA GLY A 97 -5.17 9.72 -15.11
C GLY A 97 -6.70 9.76 -15.06
N HIS A 98 -7.28 10.90 -15.43
CA HIS A 98 -8.73 11.15 -15.47
C HIS A 98 -9.09 12.21 -16.52
N ASP A 99 -10.38 12.35 -16.84
CA ASP A 99 -10.86 13.18 -17.96
C ASP A 99 -11.17 14.66 -17.62
N ASN A 100 -11.20 15.02 -16.34
CA ASN A 100 -11.61 16.35 -15.84
C ASN A 100 -13.02 16.83 -16.22
N THR A 101 -13.84 16.00 -16.87
CA THR A 101 -15.11 16.42 -17.47
C THR A 101 -16.31 15.65 -16.92
N CYS A 102 -16.12 14.38 -16.53
CA CYS A 102 -17.20 13.58 -15.97
C CYS A 102 -17.64 14.09 -14.58
N ARG A 103 -18.80 13.63 -14.12
CA ARG A 103 -19.39 14.09 -12.86
C ARG A 103 -18.51 13.79 -11.65
N SER A 104 -17.82 12.65 -11.65
CA SER A 104 -16.88 12.27 -10.60
C SER A 104 -15.70 13.25 -10.52
N CYS A 105 -15.06 13.55 -11.66
CA CYS A 105 -13.98 14.53 -11.73
C CYS A 105 -14.43 15.91 -11.26
N ARG A 106 -15.61 16.36 -11.69
CA ARG A 106 -16.15 17.67 -11.27
C ARG A 106 -16.52 17.75 -9.78
N ARG A 107 -16.54 16.61 -9.08
CA ARG A 107 -16.70 16.50 -7.62
C ARG A 107 -15.36 16.29 -6.89
N GLY A 108 -14.23 16.29 -7.60
CA GLY A 108 -12.92 15.96 -7.04
C GLY A 108 -12.74 14.48 -6.71
N GLN A 109 -13.59 13.59 -7.25
CA GLN A 109 -13.52 12.14 -7.05
C GLN A 109 -12.82 11.47 -8.25
N PHE A 110 -11.57 11.86 -8.49
CA PHE A 110 -10.80 11.45 -9.68
C PHE A 110 -10.57 9.94 -9.77
N GLN A 111 -10.41 9.27 -8.63
CA GLN A 111 -10.23 7.82 -8.54
C GLN A 111 -11.45 7.01 -9.00
N THR A 112 -12.62 7.67 -9.14
CA THR A 112 -13.85 7.08 -9.69
C THR A 112 -14.27 7.78 -10.99
N CYS A 113 -13.29 8.32 -11.74
CA CYS A 113 -13.50 8.88 -13.06
C CYS A 113 -14.13 7.84 -14.01
N GLU A 114 -15.07 8.28 -14.84
CA GLU A 114 -15.73 7.41 -15.83
C GLU A 114 -14.75 6.98 -16.94
N ASN A 115 -13.74 7.79 -17.22
CA ASN A 115 -12.65 7.53 -18.17
C ASN A 115 -11.30 7.41 -17.45
N VAL A 116 -11.27 6.69 -16.33
CA VAL A 116 -10.07 6.52 -15.50
C VAL A 116 -8.97 5.74 -16.23
N VAL A 117 -7.73 6.16 -16.03
CA VAL A 117 -6.53 5.44 -16.47
C VAL A 117 -5.80 4.90 -15.24
N TYR A 118 -5.25 3.70 -15.36
CA TYR A 118 -4.57 3.01 -14.27
C TYR A 118 -3.13 2.68 -14.67
N ASN A 119 -2.16 3.15 -13.86
CA ASN A 119 -0.76 2.82 -14.05
C ASN A 119 -0.56 1.30 -13.91
N GLY A 120 0.26 0.70 -14.77
CA GLY A 120 0.52 -0.74 -14.77
C GLY A 120 -0.66 -1.63 -15.20
N VAL A 121 -1.80 -1.05 -15.62
CA VAL A 121 -2.99 -1.79 -16.07
C VAL A 121 -3.41 -1.33 -17.47
N THR A 122 -3.98 -0.13 -17.59
CA THR A 122 -4.44 0.42 -18.88
C THR A 122 -3.38 1.29 -19.56
N ARG A 123 -2.30 1.62 -18.84
CA ARG A 123 -1.05 2.17 -19.36
C ARG A 123 0.15 1.48 -18.71
N ASP A 124 1.32 1.65 -19.30
CA ASP A 124 2.55 1.06 -18.77
C ASP A 124 2.91 1.61 -17.39
N GLY A 125 3.46 0.73 -16.56
CA GLY A 125 3.76 0.95 -15.15
C GLY A 125 5.25 1.00 -14.82
N GLY A 126 5.55 0.89 -13.54
CA GLY A 126 6.88 1.12 -12.96
C GLY A 126 7.85 -0.06 -13.02
N TYR A 127 7.50 -1.19 -13.63
CA TYR A 127 8.43 -2.33 -13.76
C TYR A 127 9.41 -2.12 -14.91
N ALA A 128 10.03 -0.95 -14.92
CA ALA A 128 10.89 -0.45 -15.97
C ALA A 128 11.89 0.55 -15.39
N GLU A 129 13.00 0.76 -16.11
CA GLU A 129 13.97 1.82 -15.75
C GLU A 129 13.38 3.23 -15.93
N TYR A 130 12.44 3.39 -16.88
CA TYR A 130 11.74 4.64 -17.14
C TYR A 130 10.25 4.39 -17.35
N VAL A 131 9.42 5.36 -16.93
CA VAL A 131 7.96 5.33 -17.12
C VAL A 131 7.44 6.72 -17.42
N VAL A 132 6.44 6.81 -18.29
CA VAL A 132 5.72 8.07 -18.56
C VAL A 132 4.49 8.14 -17.66
N LEU A 133 4.36 9.23 -16.89
CA LEU A 133 3.20 9.52 -16.05
C LEU A 133 2.46 10.76 -16.55
N ARG A 134 1.14 10.77 -16.36
CA ARG A 134 0.31 11.97 -16.59
C ARG A 134 0.47 12.95 -15.43
N VAL A 135 0.60 14.24 -15.74
CA VAL A 135 0.85 15.31 -14.75
C VAL A 135 -0.24 15.35 -13.69
N GLU A 136 -1.51 15.21 -14.06
CA GLU A 136 -2.66 15.23 -13.14
C GLU A 136 -2.73 14.02 -12.20
N ALA A 137 -1.95 12.97 -12.48
CA ALA A 137 -1.85 11.76 -11.67
C ALA A 137 -0.44 11.56 -11.07
N THR A 138 0.44 12.55 -11.21
CA THR A 138 1.80 12.52 -10.66
C THR A 138 1.81 13.09 -9.26
N ILE A 139 2.40 12.36 -8.33
CA ILE A 139 2.42 12.64 -6.88
C ILE A 139 3.76 13.30 -6.53
N ARG A 140 3.75 14.36 -5.72
CA ARG A 140 4.99 14.90 -5.16
C ARG A 140 5.48 14.03 -4.01
N VAL A 141 6.76 13.67 -4.03
CA VAL A 141 7.36 12.85 -3.00
C VAL A 141 8.57 13.61 -2.45
N PRO A 142 8.68 13.84 -1.13
CA PRO A 142 9.85 14.50 -0.55
C PRO A 142 11.15 13.79 -0.92
N SER A 143 12.17 14.54 -1.32
CA SER A 143 13.42 13.99 -1.87
C SER A 143 14.30 13.28 -0.84
N ASP A 144 14.12 13.61 0.44
CA ASP A 144 14.81 13.04 1.59
C ASP A 144 14.24 11.69 2.04
N LEU A 145 13.05 11.32 1.57
CA LEU A 145 12.47 10.02 1.84
C LEU A 145 13.05 8.94 0.92
N ASP A 146 13.22 7.75 1.48
CA ASP A 146 13.63 6.55 0.74
C ASP A 146 12.52 6.12 -0.24
N PRO A 147 12.80 6.08 -1.56
CA PRO A 147 11.85 5.59 -2.56
C PRO A 147 11.23 4.23 -2.24
N ALA A 148 12.03 3.28 -1.73
CA ALA A 148 11.57 1.92 -1.47
C ALA A 148 10.53 1.88 -0.34
N ARG A 149 10.70 2.73 0.67
CA ARG A 149 9.74 2.88 1.79
C ARG A 149 8.47 3.60 1.36
N VAL A 150 8.56 4.57 0.45
CA VAL A 150 7.40 5.33 -0.04
C VAL A 150 6.55 4.53 -1.02
N ALA A 151 7.15 3.74 -1.90
CA ALA A 151 6.46 3.03 -2.98
C ALA A 151 5.19 2.28 -2.51
N PRO A 152 5.23 1.42 -1.47
CA PRO A 152 4.03 0.72 -0.99
C PRO A 152 2.95 1.62 -0.38
N LEU A 153 3.32 2.83 0.06
CA LEU A 153 2.35 3.79 0.58
C LEU A 153 1.46 4.33 -0.54
N LEU A 154 1.93 4.33 -1.80
CA LEU A 154 1.16 4.83 -2.95
C LEU A 154 0.01 3.90 -3.39
N CYS A 155 -0.08 2.70 -2.82
CA CYS A 155 -1.21 1.80 -3.03
C CYS A 155 -1.73 1.26 -1.71
N ALA A 156 -0.93 0.45 -0.99
CA ALA A 156 -1.34 -0.17 0.26
C ALA A 156 -1.69 0.88 1.32
N GLY A 157 -0.76 1.81 1.55
CA GLY A 157 -0.90 2.88 2.54
C GLY A 157 -2.09 3.76 2.22
N LEU A 158 -2.14 4.29 1.00
CA LEU A 158 -3.20 5.16 0.52
C LEU A 158 -4.59 4.50 0.65
N THR A 159 -4.70 3.23 0.28
CA THR A 159 -5.96 2.46 0.36
C THR A 159 -6.49 2.39 1.78
N VAL A 160 -5.64 2.04 2.76
CA VAL A 160 -6.08 1.90 4.15
C VAL A 160 -6.23 3.25 4.85
N PHE A 161 -5.35 4.22 4.54
CA PHE A 161 -5.42 5.57 5.09
C PHE A 161 -6.75 6.24 4.71
N ASN A 162 -7.09 6.24 3.41
CA ASN A 162 -8.36 6.73 2.94
C ASN A 162 -9.54 5.86 3.37
N GLY A 163 -9.38 4.53 3.29
CA GLY A 163 -10.40 3.57 3.70
C GLY A 163 -10.85 3.74 5.15
N ILE A 164 -9.98 4.26 6.03
CA ILE A 164 -10.32 4.61 7.41
C ILE A 164 -10.85 6.05 7.49
N ARG A 165 -10.06 7.05 7.07
CA ARG A 165 -10.39 8.47 7.34
C ARG A 165 -11.66 8.96 6.65
N LYS A 166 -11.98 8.41 5.47
CA LYS A 166 -13.18 8.80 4.69
C LYS A 166 -14.46 8.13 5.23
N MET A 167 -14.34 7.25 6.21
CA MET A 167 -15.50 6.69 6.93
C MET A 167 -15.99 7.62 8.05
N HIS A 168 -15.29 8.72 8.35
CA HIS A 168 -15.72 9.73 9.31
C HIS A 168 -16.17 9.13 10.66
N VAL A 169 -15.43 8.13 11.13
CA VAL A 169 -15.63 7.53 12.45
C VAL A 169 -14.94 8.43 13.48
N GLU A 170 -15.63 8.73 14.57
CA GLU A 170 -15.09 9.56 15.64
C GLU A 170 -13.95 8.83 16.38
N GLN A 171 -12.88 9.55 16.70
CA GLN A 171 -11.71 9.00 17.40
C GLN A 171 -12.07 8.41 18.78
N GLY A 172 -11.24 7.50 19.29
CA GLY A 172 -11.51 6.76 20.52
C GLY A 172 -12.50 5.59 20.38
N ASN A 173 -13.28 5.54 19.29
CA ASN A 173 -14.10 4.39 18.94
C ASN A 173 -13.26 3.14 18.59
N LEU A 174 -13.93 1.97 18.58
CA LEU A 174 -13.33 0.70 18.18
C LEU A 174 -13.28 0.57 16.65
N VAL A 175 -12.06 0.52 16.11
CA VAL A 175 -11.76 0.14 14.72
C VAL A 175 -11.19 -1.27 14.70
N THR A 176 -11.80 -2.16 13.94
CA THR A 176 -11.39 -3.56 13.83
C THR A 176 -10.79 -3.81 12.46
N ILE A 177 -9.57 -4.33 12.40
CA ILE A 177 -8.91 -4.74 11.17
C ILE A 177 -9.10 -6.24 10.96
N GLN A 178 -9.68 -6.64 9.83
CA GLN A 178 -9.81 -8.04 9.47
C GLN A 178 -8.58 -8.44 8.62
N GLY A 179 -7.68 -9.21 9.23
CA GLY A 179 -6.44 -9.70 8.63
C GLY A 179 -5.18 -8.92 9.06
N VAL A 180 -4.05 -9.64 9.16
CA VAL A 180 -2.71 -9.07 9.43
C VAL A 180 -1.80 -9.46 8.26
N GLY A 181 -1.95 -8.74 7.14
CA GLY A 181 -1.24 -8.93 5.87
C GLY A 181 -0.70 -7.61 5.32
N GLY A 182 -0.49 -7.54 3.98
CA GLY A 182 0.01 -6.34 3.29
C GLY A 182 -0.78 -5.07 3.59
N LEU A 183 -2.11 -5.12 3.50
CA LEU A 183 -2.98 -3.99 3.90
C LEU A 183 -3.16 -3.93 5.42
N GLY A 184 -3.43 -5.07 6.05
CA GLY A 184 -3.77 -5.13 7.48
C GLY A 184 -2.70 -4.56 8.43
N HIS A 185 -1.41 -4.79 8.16
CA HIS A 185 -0.35 -4.25 9.03
C HIS A 185 -0.25 -2.71 8.98
N LEU A 186 -0.51 -2.11 7.82
CA LEU A 186 -0.61 -0.65 7.69
C LEU A 186 -1.91 -0.16 8.32
N ALA A 187 -3.04 -0.85 8.10
CA ALA A 187 -4.33 -0.45 8.65
C ALA A 187 -4.33 -0.41 10.18
N ILE A 188 -3.63 -1.35 10.85
CA ILE A 188 -3.41 -1.32 12.30
C ILE A 188 -2.68 -0.04 12.70
N GLN A 189 -1.56 0.26 12.05
CA GLN A 189 -0.72 1.42 12.37
C GLN A 189 -1.50 2.72 12.16
N TYR A 190 -2.16 2.90 11.01
CA TYR A 190 -2.97 4.09 10.76
C TYR A 190 -4.11 4.23 11.76
N ALA A 191 -4.85 3.16 12.04
CA ALA A 191 -5.94 3.23 13.02
C ALA A 191 -5.42 3.60 14.41
N HIS A 192 -4.29 3.04 14.83
CA HIS A 192 -3.67 3.38 16.11
C HIS A 192 -3.21 4.84 16.16
N LYS A 193 -2.48 5.31 15.14
CA LYS A 193 -1.94 6.68 15.07
C LYS A 193 -3.02 7.74 14.83
N MET A 194 -4.18 7.36 14.29
CA MET A 194 -5.38 8.22 14.20
C MET A 194 -6.15 8.34 15.53
N GLY A 195 -5.75 7.62 16.58
CA GLY A 195 -6.35 7.72 17.92
C GLY A 195 -7.54 6.78 18.15
N TYR A 196 -7.66 5.68 17.41
CA TYR A 196 -8.72 4.67 17.65
C TYR A 196 -8.27 3.60 18.63
N LYS A 197 -9.25 2.95 19.28
CA LYS A 197 -9.03 1.63 19.88
C LYS A 197 -8.99 0.61 18.74
N VAL A 198 -7.95 -0.21 18.69
CA VAL A 198 -7.70 -1.13 17.56
C VAL A 198 -7.89 -2.58 17.99
N ALA A 199 -8.83 -3.26 17.34
CA ALA A 199 -8.93 -4.71 17.38
C ALA A 199 -8.43 -5.33 16.07
N VAL A 200 -7.96 -6.58 16.14
CA VAL A 200 -7.60 -7.37 14.96
C VAL A 200 -8.30 -8.71 15.00
N LEU A 201 -8.81 -9.13 13.84
CA LEU A 201 -9.30 -10.48 13.59
C LEU A 201 -8.26 -11.23 12.76
N SER A 202 -7.77 -12.35 13.27
CA SER A 202 -6.77 -13.17 12.57
C SER A 202 -6.89 -14.63 12.97
N SER A 203 -6.79 -15.53 12.00
CA SER A 203 -6.77 -16.99 12.22
C SER A 203 -5.37 -17.52 12.58
N SER A 204 -4.36 -16.65 12.71
CA SER A 204 -2.97 -17.04 12.94
C SER A 204 -2.50 -16.56 14.32
N PRO A 205 -2.57 -17.37 15.40
CA PRO A 205 -2.14 -16.96 16.74
C PRO A 205 -0.69 -16.43 16.80
N SER A 206 0.18 -16.98 15.94
CA SER A 206 1.59 -16.59 15.83
C SER A 206 1.81 -15.13 15.42
N LYS A 207 0.80 -14.45 14.86
CA LYS A 207 0.86 -13.03 14.48
C LYS A 207 0.52 -12.07 15.63
N ARG A 208 0.10 -12.55 16.81
CA ARG A 208 -0.30 -11.71 17.95
C ARG A 208 0.77 -10.72 18.37
N VAL A 209 1.95 -11.22 18.75
CA VAL A 209 3.07 -10.40 19.24
C VAL A 209 3.47 -9.33 18.20
N PHE A 210 3.42 -9.69 16.92
CA PHE A 210 3.70 -8.76 15.85
C PHE A 210 2.62 -7.68 15.72
N ALA A 211 1.34 -8.05 15.76
CA ALA A 211 0.24 -7.09 15.69
C ALA A 211 0.19 -6.15 16.91
N GLU A 212 0.53 -6.63 18.10
CA GLU A 212 0.64 -5.80 19.32
C GLU A 212 1.72 -4.72 19.16
N LYS A 213 2.88 -5.05 18.58
CA LYS A 213 3.94 -4.08 18.27
C LYS A 213 3.49 -2.97 17.31
N LEU A 214 2.48 -3.23 16.49
CA LEU A 214 1.92 -2.25 15.55
C LEU A 214 0.86 -1.34 16.19
N GLY A 215 0.42 -1.60 17.42
CA GLY A 215 -0.59 -0.79 18.12
C GLY A 215 -1.96 -1.46 18.26
N VAL A 216 -2.07 -2.78 18.08
CA VAL A 216 -3.30 -3.51 18.41
C VAL A 216 -3.54 -3.51 19.93
N HIS A 217 -4.76 -3.20 20.33
CA HIS A 217 -5.22 -3.27 21.72
C HIS A 217 -5.91 -4.61 22.02
N PHE A 218 -6.62 -5.17 21.03
CA PHE A 218 -7.36 -6.43 21.17
C PHE A 218 -7.06 -7.39 20.03
N TYR A 219 -6.38 -8.50 20.32
CA TYR A 219 -6.12 -9.55 19.33
C TYR A 219 -7.11 -10.71 19.48
N ILE A 220 -8.01 -10.86 18.51
CA ILE A 220 -9.05 -11.90 18.47
C ILE A 220 -8.60 -13.00 17.51
N ASP A 221 -8.30 -14.17 18.08
CA ASP A 221 -7.92 -15.36 17.33
C ASP A 221 -9.17 -16.08 16.78
N THR A 222 -9.47 -15.85 15.51
CA THR A 222 -10.68 -16.39 14.88
C THR A 222 -10.60 -17.90 14.61
N SER A 223 -9.48 -18.55 14.91
CA SER A 223 -9.37 -20.02 14.86
C SER A 223 -9.91 -20.69 16.12
N SER A 224 -10.03 -19.95 17.22
CA SER A 224 -10.44 -20.48 18.53
C SER A 224 -11.72 -19.86 19.09
N VAL A 225 -12.09 -18.65 18.66
CA VAL A 225 -13.28 -17.94 19.15
C VAL A 225 -14.14 -17.38 18.02
N ASP A 226 -15.42 -17.16 18.32
CA ASP A 226 -16.35 -16.46 17.42
C ASP A 226 -16.03 -14.94 17.42
N PRO A 227 -15.58 -14.37 16.28
CA PRO A 227 -15.22 -12.96 16.21
C PRO A 227 -16.39 -12.02 16.50
N VAL A 228 -17.62 -12.39 16.12
CA VAL A 228 -18.80 -11.54 16.32
C VAL A 228 -19.09 -11.40 17.81
N ARG A 229 -19.05 -12.51 18.53
CA ARG A 229 -19.27 -12.53 19.98
C ARG A 229 -18.23 -11.70 20.71
N GLU A 230 -16.95 -11.85 20.37
CA GLU A 230 -15.89 -11.09 21.05
C GLU A 230 -15.97 -9.59 20.76
N LEU A 231 -16.22 -9.18 19.51
CA LEU A 231 -16.39 -7.76 19.19
C LEU A 231 -17.61 -7.15 19.89
N ASN A 232 -18.72 -7.88 19.99
CA ASN A 232 -19.90 -7.40 20.71
C ASN A 232 -19.64 -7.23 22.22
N ARG A 233 -18.78 -8.06 22.83
CA ARG A 233 -18.33 -7.85 24.23
C ARG A 233 -17.51 -6.57 24.42
N LEU A 234 -16.85 -6.11 23.36
CA LEU A 234 -16.11 -4.84 23.33
C LEU A 234 -17.02 -3.64 23.00
N GLY A 235 -18.33 -3.83 22.90
CA GLY A 235 -19.31 -2.79 22.56
C GLY A 235 -19.69 -2.73 21.08
N GLY A 236 -19.14 -3.62 20.24
CA GLY A 236 -19.30 -3.58 18.80
C GLY A 236 -18.30 -2.63 18.13
N ALA A 237 -17.99 -2.89 16.87
CA ALA A 237 -17.06 -2.07 16.10
C ALA A 237 -17.77 -0.86 15.48
N ALA A 238 -17.17 0.32 15.62
CA ALA A 238 -17.58 1.52 14.89
C ALA A 238 -17.17 1.44 13.42
N LEU A 239 -16.01 0.85 13.16
CA LEU A 239 -15.52 0.54 11.82
C LEU A 239 -14.91 -0.86 11.81
N ILE A 240 -15.25 -1.64 10.79
CA ILE A 240 -14.51 -2.86 10.44
C ILE A 240 -13.85 -2.60 9.08
N VAL A 241 -12.53 -2.78 9.02
CA VAL A 241 -11.73 -2.64 7.80
C VAL A 241 -11.39 -4.03 7.28
N ALA A 242 -12.08 -4.47 6.23
CA ALA A 242 -11.85 -5.77 5.61
C ALA A 242 -10.67 -5.72 4.64
N THR A 243 -9.57 -6.36 5.04
CA THR A 243 -8.31 -6.35 4.28
C THR A 243 -7.90 -7.70 3.73
N ALA A 244 -8.56 -8.79 4.13
CA ALA A 244 -8.35 -10.11 3.53
C ALA A 244 -9.40 -10.41 2.45
N PRO A 245 -9.01 -11.02 1.32
CA PRO A 245 -9.92 -11.38 0.25
C PRO A 245 -10.71 -12.67 0.58
N SER A 246 -11.54 -12.65 1.61
CA SER A 246 -12.29 -13.82 2.08
C SER A 246 -13.75 -13.50 2.36
N ALA A 247 -14.65 -13.95 1.48
CA ALA A 247 -16.09 -13.78 1.65
C ALA A 247 -16.60 -14.40 2.96
N GLU A 248 -16.11 -15.59 3.32
CA GLU A 248 -16.47 -16.29 4.56
C GLU A 248 -16.06 -15.51 5.82
N ALA A 249 -14.88 -14.88 5.81
CA ALA A 249 -14.45 -14.06 6.94
C ALA A 249 -15.23 -12.75 7.05
N ILE A 250 -15.75 -12.21 5.93
CA ILE A 250 -16.48 -10.94 5.89
C ILE A 250 -17.97 -11.12 6.23
N LYS A 251 -18.59 -12.20 5.72
CA LYS A 251 -20.03 -12.53 5.87
C LYS A 251 -20.59 -12.26 7.28
N PRO A 252 -19.97 -12.73 8.39
CA PRO A 252 -20.54 -12.55 9.72
C PRO A 252 -20.36 -11.13 10.30
N LEU A 253 -19.47 -10.30 9.74
CA LEU A 253 -18.96 -9.09 10.43
C LEU A 253 -19.99 -7.97 10.57
N THR A 254 -21.05 -7.95 9.75
CA THR A 254 -22.15 -6.99 9.94
C THR A 254 -22.88 -7.17 11.28
N ALA A 255 -22.81 -8.38 11.86
CA ALA A 255 -23.38 -8.67 13.18
C ALA A 255 -22.57 -8.07 14.34
N ALA A 256 -21.32 -7.67 14.07
CA ALA A 256 -20.36 -7.17 15.04
C ALA A 256 -20.25 -5.64 15.05
N LEU A 257 -21.00 -4.95 14.18
CA LEU A 257 -21.06 -3.50 14.15
C LEU A 257 -21.87 -2.96 15.33
N GLN A 258 -21.40 -1.87 15.93
CA GLN A 258 -22.22 -1.06 16.83
C GLN A 258 -23.32 -0.33 16.02
N PRO A 259 -24.34 0.26 16.68
CA PRO A 259 -25.30 1.15 16.00
C PRO A 259 -24.60 2.25 15.18
N ALA A 260 -25.05 2.49 13.96
CA ALA A 260 -24.42 3.36 12.95
C ALA A 260 -22.98 3.00 12.55
N GLY A 261 -22.50 1.81 12.95
CA GLY A 261 -21.18 1.29 12.57
C GLY A 261 -21.07 0.97 11.08
N ARG A 262 -19.85 0.92 10.57
CA ARG A 262 -19.55 0.74 9.14
C ARG A 262 -18.62 -0.44 8.91
N LEU A 263 -18.84 -1.19 7.84
CA LEU A 263 -17.91 -2.18 7.31
C LEU A 263 -17.38 -1.66 5.96
N VAL A 264 -16.07 -1.45 5.87
CA VAL A 264 -15.39 -1.02 4.63
C VAL A 264 -14.61 -2.18 4.01
N LEU A 265 -14.84 -2.45 2.73
CA LEU A 265 -14.14 -3.47 1.95
C LEU A 265 -13.00 -2.84 1.15
N LEU A 266 -11.77 -3.28 1.43
CA LEU A 266 -10.56 -2.81 0.75
C LEU A 266 -9.84 -3.90 -0.05
N ALA A 267 -10.27 -5.16 0.09
CA ALA A 267 -9.78 -6.29 -0.69
C ALA A 267 -10.92 -6.93 -1.49
N PRO A 268 -10.77 -7.17 -2.80
CA PRO A 268 -11.75 -7.90 -3.59
C PRO A 268 -11.94 -9.32 -3.04
N ALA A 269 -13.16 -9.65 -2.60
CA ALA A 269 -13.50 -10.95 -2.03
C ALA A 269 -14.55 -11.72 -2.85
N GLY A 270 -14.84 -11.25 -4.08
CA GLY A 270 -15.92 -11.78 -4.90
C GLY A 270 -17.31 -11.47 -4.32
N ARG A 271 -18.26 -12.40 -4.49
CA ARG A 271 -19.62 -12.25 -3.97
C ARG A 271 -19.62 -12.54 -2.46
N VAL A 272 -20.17 -11.61 -1.68
CA VAL A 272 -20.31 -11.76 -0.23
C VAL A 272 -21.79 -11.73 0.14
N GLU A 273 -22.24 -12.76 0.86
CA GLU A 273 -23.60 -12.83 1.40
C GLU A 273 -23.69 -12.04 2.71
N ILE A 274 -24.67 -11.14 2.83
CA ILE A 274 -24.83 -10.25 3.99
C ILE A 274 -26.25 -10.34 4.53
N ASN A 275 -26.37 -10.44 5.86
CA ASN A 275 -27.66 -10.34 6.53
C ASN A 275 -28.11 -8.87 6.62
N THR A 276 -29.10 -8.50 5.80
CA THR A 276 -29.63 -7.13 5.70
C THR A 276 -30.35 -6.68 6.96
N ASN A 277 -30.88 -7.60 7.78
CA ASN A 277 -31.50 -7.23 9.06
C ASN A 277 -30.49 -6.56 9.99
N HIS A 278 -29.21 -6.96 9.97
CA HIS A 278 -28.17 -6.29 10.76
C HIS A 278 -27.99 -4.83 10.33
N LEU A 279 -28.03 -4.58 9.03
CA LEU A 279 -27.88 -3.23 8.48
C LEU A 279 -29.08 -2.35 8.86
N ILE A 280 -30.30 -2.85 8.67
CA ILE A 280 -31.53 -2.11 8.95
C ILE A 280 -31.68 -1.82 10.44
N THR A 281 -31.57 -2.85 11.29
CA THR A 281 -31.84 -2.71 12.74
C THR A 281 -30.79 -1.89 13.48
N ARG A 282 -29.56 -1.82 12.96
CA ARG A 282 -28.47 -1.02 13.56
C ARG A 282 -28.20 0.29 12.83
N ALA A 283 -28.94 0.61 11.76
CA ALA A 283 -28.61 1.71 10.85
C ALA A 283 -27.13 1.67 10.38
N SER A 284 -26.58 0.47 10.20
CA SER A 284 -25.19 0.23 9.81
C SER A 284 -25.01 0.27 8.30
N SER A 285 -23.78 0.45 7.83
CA SER A 285 -23.46 0.47 6.40
C SER A 285 -22.35 -0.49 5.98
N LEU A 286 -22.41 -0.89 4.72
CA LEU A 286 -21.35 -1.60 4.01
C LEU A 286 -20.89 -0.72 2.84
N GLN A 287 -19.59 -0.49 2.72
CA GLN A 287 -19.03 0.38 1.69
C GLN A 287 -17.74 -0.22 1.11
N GLY A 288 -17.49 -0.01 -0.18
CA GLY A 288 -16.17 -0.25 -0.79
C GLY A 288 -15.39 1.05 -0.92
N TRP A 289 -14.06 0.97 -0.94
CA TRP A 289 -13.23 2.14 -1.21
C TRP A 289 -12.04 1.77 -2.11
N VAL A 290 -11.74 2.64 -3.09
CA VAL A 290 -10.60 2.51 -3.99
C VAL A 290 -9.59 3.61 -3.70
N THR A 291 -8.33 3.23 -3.44
CA THR A 291 -7.14 4.10 -3.33
C THR A 291 -7.43 5.58 -2.99
N GLY A 292 -7.14 6.50 -3.90
CA GLY A 292 -7.31 7.94 -3.72
C GLY A 292 -6.79 8.77 -4.90
N SER A 293 -6.90 10.09 -4.75
CA SER A 293 -6.30 11.11 -5.63
C SER A 293 -4.81 11.30 -5.36
N THR A 294 -4.14 12.14 -6.16
CA THR A 294 -2.74 12.53 -5.92
C THR A 294 -2.54 13.22 -4.58
N LEU A 295 -3.43 14.16 -4.23
CA LEU A 295 -3.38 14.85 -2.94
C LEU A 295 -3.57 13.85 -1.77
N ASP A 296 -4.49 12.89 -1.89
CA ASP A 296 -4.63 11.88 -0.86
C ASP A 296 -3.33 11.06 -0.67
N ALA A 297 -2.58 10.82 -1.75
CA ALA A 297 -1.29 10.13 -1.68
C ALA A 297 -0.21 10.98 -1.01
N GLU A 298 -0.13 12.27 -1.33
CA GLU A 298 0.79 13.21 -0.68
C GLU A 298 0.51 13.30 0.83
N GLU A 299 -0.76 13.40 1.22
CA GLU A 299 -1.17 13.39 2.64
C GLU A 299 -0.90 12.04 3.32
N THR A 300 -0.98 10.93 2.58
CA THR A 300 -0.61 9.60 3.09
C THR A 300 0.88 9.53 3.42
N ILE A 301 1.73 10.06 2.53
CA ILE A 301 3.18 10.13 2.74
C ILE A 301 3.50 11.01 3.94
N ASP A 302 2.91 12.20 3.98
CA ASP A 302 3.13 13.18 5.06
C ASP A 302 2.70 12.62 6.43
N PHE A 303 1.50 12.03 6.50
CA PHE A 303 1.04 11.37 7.72
C PHE A 303 1.96 10.23 8.13
N SER A 304 2.39 9.40 7.18
CA SER A 304 3.25 8.26 7.47
C SER A 304 4.60 8.68 8.03
N ASN A 305 5.19 9.72 7.44
CA ASN A 305 6.45 10.28 7.90
C ASN A 305 6.30 10.95 9.29
N THR A 306 5.23 11.72 9.48
CA THR A 306 4.99 12.46 10.72
C THR A 306 4.71 11.54 11.90
N PHE A 307 3.94 10.47 11.68
CA PHE A 307 3.47 9.58 12.75
C PHE A 307 4.21 8.25 12.81
N ASP A 308 5.29 8.09 12.04
CA ASP A 308 6.12 6.89 11.99
C ASP A 308 5.30 5.64 11.66
N VAL A 309 4.55 5.71 10.55
CA VAL A 309 3.89 4.56 9.93
C VAL A 309 4.81 3.99 8.88
N GLU A 310 5.19 2.73 9.05
CA GLU A 310 6.14 2.08 8.15
C GLU A 310 5.52 0.84 7.49
N CYS A 311 5.69 0.73 6.17
CA CYS A 311 5.44 -0.52 5.48
C CYS A 311 6.66 -1.43 5.64
N MET A 312 6.46 -2.66 6.13
CA MET A 312 7.54 -3.64 6.12
C MET A 312 7.79 -4.15 4.69
N ILE A 313 8.97 -3.85 4.18
CA ILE A 313 9.42 -4.17 2.83
C ILE A 313 10.53 -5.22 2.85
N GLU A 314 10.52 -6.08 1.83
CA GLU A 314 11.64 -6.93 1.44
C GLU A 314 12.11 -6.43 0.06
N PRO A 315 13.26 -5.75 -0.04
CA PRO A 315 13.69 -5.17 -1.31
C PRO A 315 14.39 -6.21 -2.19
N PHE A 316 14.23 -6.04 -3.50
CA PHE A 316 14.81 -6.87 -4.55
C PHE A 316 15.46 -5.97 -5.59
N CYS A 317 16.53 -6.44 -6.23
CA CYS A 317 17.06 -5.73 -7.39
C CYS A 317 16.06 -5.78 -8.55
N PHE A 318 16.05 -4.76 -9.42
CA PHE A 318 15.22 -4.74 -10.64
C PHE A 318 15.30 -6.02 -11.49
N LEU A 319 16.49 -6.62 -11.63
CA LEU A 319 16.67 -7.87 -12.39
C LEU A 319 16.10 -9.11 -11.68
N ASP A 320 15.78 -9.01 -10.39
CA ASP A 320 15.16 -10.06 -9.59
C ASP A 320 13.63 -9.88 -9.46
N ALA A 321 13.00 -9.03 -10.29
CA ALA A 321 11.56 -8.82 -10.31
C ALA A 321 10.73 -10.12 -10.31
N PRO A 322 11.07 -11.18 -11.09
CA PRO A 322 10.33 -12.45 -11.03
C PRO A 322 10.39 -13.13 -9.66
N LYS A 323 11.50 -12.99 -8.91
CA LYS A 323 11.63 -13.54 -7.54
C LYS A 323 10.75 -12.76 -6.57
N ALA A 324 10.74 -11.42 -6.65
CA ALA A 324 9.85 -10.58 -5.85
C ALA A 324 8.37 -10.93 -6.09
N TRP A 325 8.03 -11.22 -7.34
CA TRP A 325 6.71 -11.65 -7.76
C TRP A 325 6.31 -13.01 -7.16
N GLU A 326 7.17 -14.03 -7.30
CA GLU A 326 6.96 -15.37 -6.71
C GLU A 326 6.86 -15.32 -5.18
N ARG A 327 7.71 -14.50 -4.54
CA ARG A 327 7.66 -14.30 -3.10
C ARG A 327 6.28 -13.77 -2.69
N THR A 328 5.77 -12.77 -3.40
CA THR A 328 4.47 -12.14 -3.15
C THR A 328 3.32 -13.14 -3.31
N THR A 329 3.32 -13.95 -4.38
CA THR A 329 2.24 -14.91 -4.63
C THR A 329 2.27 -16.15 -3.72
N SER A 330 3.44 -16.56 -3.23
CA SER A 330 3.57 -17.68 -2.29
C SER A 330 3.07 -17.38 -0.87
N GLY A 331 2.73 -16.12 -0.57
CA GLY A 331 2.28 -15.69 0.77
C GLY A 331 3.40 -15.67 1.82
N ALA A 332 4.66 -15.84 1.41
CA ALA A 332 5.80 -15.92 2.30
C ALA A 332 6.46 -14.57 2.60
N VAL A 333 6.02 -13.49 1.95
CA VAL A 333 6.45 -12.10 2.22
C VAL A 333 5.99 -11.61 3.58
N ARG A 334 6.83 -10.80 4.22
CA ARG A 334 6.47 -9.98 5.40
C ARG A 334 6.81 -8.49 5.13
N PHE A 335 5.93 -7.64 4.60
CA PHE A 335 4.55 -7.81 4.14
C PHE A 335 4.32 -7.28 2.71
N ARG A 336 5.30 -6.57 2.15
CA ARG A 336 5.37 -6.11 0.75
C ARG A 336 6.77 -6.35 0.18
N THR A 337 6.89 -6.45 -1.13
CA THR A 337 8.20 -6.46 -1.81
C THR A 337 8.36 -5.18 -2.64
N SER A 338 9.58 -4.68 -2.73
CA SER A 338 9.91 -3.48 -3.52
C SER A 338 11.08 -3.77 -4.44
N GLN A 339 10.94 -3.45 -5.73
CA GLN A 339 12.04 -3.51 -6.67
C GLN A 339 12.82 -2.21 -6.59
N GLU A 340 14.12 -2.29 -6.30
CA GLU A 340 15.05 -1.16 -6.25
C GLU A 340 15.77 -0.96 -7.59
N GLY A 341 16.01 0.30 -7.92
CA GLY A 341 16.76 0.73 -9.09
C GLY A 341 18.21 0.27 -9.10
N ILE A 342 18.84 0.39 -10.27
CA ILE A 342 20.19 -0.10 -10.58
C ILE A 342 21.24 0.48 -9.61
N PRO A 343 22.06 -0.35 -8.92
CA PRO A 343 23.24 0.13 -8.22
C PRO A 343 24.19 0.83 -9.19
N LYS A 344 24.75 1.98 -8.84
CA LYS A 344 25.82 2.58 -9.64
C LYS A 344 26.99 1.59 -9.73
N HIS A 345 27.17 0.97 -10.89
CA HIS A 345 28.28 0.05 -11.14
C HIS A 345 29.61 0.81 -11.04
N ASN A 346 30.36 0.55 -9.97
CA ASN A 346 31.82 0.52 -10.04
C ASN A 346 32.22 -0.94 -9.97
N GLY A 347 32.92 -1.42 -10.99
CA GLY A 347 33.28 -2.82 -11.13
C GLY A 347 34.09 -3.34 -9.95
N ASN A 348 33.60 -4.40 -9.30
CA ASN A 348 34.32 -5.67 -9.19
C ASN A 348 33.36 -6.74 -8.64
N MET A 349 33.03 -7.73 -9.47
CA MET A 349 32.43 -8.98 -9.00
C MET A 349 33.55 -9.81 -8.36
N SER A 350 33.60 -9.86 -7.02
CA SER A 350 34.19 -10.97 -6.25
C SER A 350 33.84 -10.83 -4.77
N ASN A 351 33.62 -11.97 -4.12
CA ASN A 351 33.29 -12.20 -2.71
C ASN A 351 31.84 -11.99 -2.26
N TYR A 352 31.03 -13.04 -2.45
CA TYR A 352 30.27 -13.58 -1.31
C TYR A 352 30.82 -14.97 -0.98
N GLY A 353 31.74 -14.99 -0.03
CA GLY A 353 32.14 -16.16 0.73
C GLY A 353 31.83 -15.93 2.20
N TRP A 354 31.56 -17.04 2.89
CA TRP A 354 31.26 -17.23 4.33
C TRP A 354 29.77 -17.19 4.70
N GLY A 355 29.19 -18.24 5.27
CA GLY A 355 29.78 -19.51 5.67
C GLY A 355 28.70 -20.52 6.06
N GLY A 356 28.78 -21.70 5.44
CA GLY A 356 28.18 -22.90 5.97
C GLY A 356 28.97 -23.38 7.19
N SER A 357 28.24 -23.72 8.23
CA SER A 357 28.62 -24.66 9.29
C SER A 357 27.34 -25.41 9.60
N GLY A 358 27.22 -26.73 9.53
CA GLY A 358 28.21 -27.79 9.41
C GLY A 358 27.79 -28.87 10.40
N TYR A 359 27.13 -29.93 9.93
CA TYR A 359 27.10 -31.24 10.61
C TYR A 359 26.81 -32.32 9.56
N GLY A 360 27.88 -33.02 9.18
CA GLY A 360 27.83 -34.30 8.49
C GLY A 360 29.01 -35.14 8.97
N GLY A 361 28.73 -36.37 9.39
CA GLY A 361 29.75 -37.42 9.58
C GLY A 361 29.57 -38.23 10.86
N GLY A 362 29.19 -39.50 10.71
CA GLY A 362 29.21 -40.47 11.80
C GLY A 362 28.43 -41.75 11.56
N SER A 363 28.83 -42.53 10.56
CA SER A 363 28.46 -43.94 10.40
C SER A 363 29.39 -44.84 11.22
N GLY A 364 28.85 -45.89 11.86
CA GLY A 364 29.63 -47.06 12.28
C GLY A 364 29.13 -47.82 13.53
N TYR A 365 29.05 -49.15 13.38
CA TYR A 365 28.83 -50.23 14.38
C TYR A 365 27.36 -50.42 14.85
N GLY A 366 26.75 -51.62 14.88
CA GLY A 366 27.08 -53.02 14.58
C GLY A 366 25.87 -53.84 15.06
N GLY A 367 25.24 -54.70 14.26
CA GLY A 367 25.51 -56.15 14.23
C GLY A 367 24.77 -56.91 15.36
N GLY A 368 23.75 -57.71 15.02
CA GLY A 368 23.19 -58.69 15.97
C GLY A 368 21.76 -59.23 15.71
N SER A 369 21.69 -60.27 14.87
CA SER A 369 21.00 -61.55 15.14
C SER A 369 19.49 -61.63 15.45
N GLY A 370 18.75 -62.32 14.55
CA GLY A 370 18.28 -63.68 14.87
C GLY A 370 16.77 -63.96 15.03
N TYR A 371 16.27 -64.86 14.15
CA TYR A 371 15.19 -65.87 14.32
C TYR A 371 13.77 -65.34 14.60
N GLY A 372 12.65 -65.90 14.13
CA GLY A 372 12.25 -67.13 13.43
C GLY A 372 10.72 -67.19 13.63
N GLY A 373 9.89 -67.32 12.59
CA GLY A 373 9.29 -68.59 12.21
C GLY A 373 7.80 -68.70 12.62
N GLY A 374 6.96 -69.19 11.70
CA GLY A 374 5.78 -70.00 12.04
C GLY A 374 4.38 -69.41 11.82
N ASN A 375 3.74 -69.80 10.71
CA ASN A 375 2.38 -70.38 10.53
C ASN A 375 1.43 -70.36 11.76
N ASN A 376 0.09 -70.21 11.64
CA ASN A 376 -0.80 -71.03 10.80
C ASN A 376 -2.28 -70.60 10.94
N GLY A 377 -3.10 -70.93 9.93
CA GLY A 377 -4.55 -71.24 10.02
C GLY A 377 -5.49 -70.03 10.09
N GLY A 378 -6.33 -69.75 9.08
CA GLY A 378 -7.48 -70.59 8.66
C GLY A 378 -8.75 -70.02 9.32
N SER A 379 -9.89 -69.81 8.67
CA SER A 379 -10.38 -70.35 7.40
C SER A 379 -11.77 -69.77 7.10
N GLY A 380 -12.06 -69.57 5.80
CA GLY A 380 -13.38 -69.67 5.13
C GLY A 380 -14.42 -68.59 5.47
N SER A 381 -15.34 -68.23 4.59
CA SER A 381 -15.73 -68.66 3.24
C SER A 381 -16.87 -67.70 2.84
N GLY A 382 -17.18 -67.37 1.60
CA GLY A 382 -16.62 -67.69 0.30
C GLY A 382 -17.50 -67.02 -0.78
N ARG A 383 -16.93 -66.98 -1.99
CA ARG A 383 -17.58 -67.06 -3.32
C ARG A 383 -18.58 -65.95 -3.70
N GLY A 384 -18.46 -65.29 -4.85
CA GLY A 384 -17.54 -65.46 -5.97
C GLY A 384 -18.13 -64.84 -7.23
N GLY A 385 -17.29 -64.64 -8.24
CA GLY A 385 -17.74 -64.57 -9.64
C GLY A 385 -17.14 -63.47 -10.50
N GLY A 386 -16.09 -63.82 -11.26
CA GLY A 386 -15.81 -63.36 -12.64
C GLY A 386 -15.32 -61.92 -12.82
N ASN A 387 -14.01 -61.65 -12.86
CA ASN A 387 -13.07 -61.82 -14.00
C ASN A 387 -13.43 -60.91 -15.20
N SER A 388 -12.75 -59.75 -15.32
CA SER A 388 -11.71 -59.40 -16.32
C SER A 388 -12.25 -59.27 -17.76
N ASN A 389 -11.79 -58.38 -18.64
CA ASN A 389 -10.45 -57.86 -18.84
C ASN A 389 -10.50 -56.70 -19.86
N ASN A 390 -9.58 -55.76 -19.69
CA ASN A 390 -8.75 -55.08 -20.71
C ASN A 390 -9.30 -54.37 -21.97
N ASN A 391 -8.61 -53.24 -22.19
CA ASN A 391 -7.94 -52.75 -23.40
C ASN A 391 -8.59 -51.63 -24.21
N GLY A 392 -7.74 -50.64 -24.52
CA GLY A 392 -7.72 -50.03 -25.84
C GLY A 392 -7.58 -48.51 -25.85
N GLY A 393 -6.35 -48.00 -25.67
CA GLY A 393 -6.00 -46.64 -26.02
C GLY A 393 -5.78 -46.47 -27.54
N SER A 394 -6.05 -45.27 -28.05
CA SER A 394 -5.52 -44.59 -29.24
C SER A 394 -6.54 -43.49 -29.59
N GLY A 395 -6.23 -42.30 -30.06
CA GLY A 395 -5.01 -41.68 -30.54
C GLY A 395 -5.45 -40.57 -31.52
N ARG A 396 -4.95 -39.35 -31.30
CA ARG A 396 -4.70 -38.27 -32.29
C ARG A 396 -5.82 -37.81 -33.25
N GLY A 397 -6.09 -36.50 -33.16
CA GLY A 397 -5.67 -35.58 -34.23
C GLY A 397 -6.74 -34.99 -35.15
N GLY A 398 -6.77 -33.65 -35.20
CA GLY A 398 -6.83 -32.91 -36.46
C GLY A 398 -8.19 -32.34 -36.90
N GLY A 399 -8.36 -31.04 -36.64
CA GLY A 399 -8.41 -30.05 -37.73
C GLY A 399 -9.75 -29.70 -38.38
N ASN A 400 -9.98 -28.37 -38.43
CA ASN A 400 -10.68 -27.60 -39.47
C ASN A 400 -12.21 -27.71 -39.56
N ASN A 401 -12.98 -26.70 -39.96
CA ASN A 401 -12.81 -25.25 -40.13
C ASN A 401 -14.21 -24.74 -40.53
N GLY A 402 -14.53 -23.48 -40.22
CA GLY A 402 -15.29 -22.64 -41.14
C GLY A 402 -16.81 -22.47 -40.97
N ASN A 403 -17.17 -21.17 -41.01
CA ASN A 403 -18.40 -20.56 -41.50
C ASN A 403 -19.62 -20.52 -40.57
N ASN A 404 -20.44 -19.45 -40.53
CA ASN A 404 -20.36 -18.07 -41.02
C ASN A 404 -21.63 -17.35 -40.50
N GLY A 405 -21.56 -16.04 -40.26
CA GLY A 405 -22.63 -15.12 -40.65
C GLY A 405 -23.86 -14.91 -39.74
N ASN A 406 -23.90 -13.70 -39.15
CA ASN A 406 -25.01 -12.74 -39.10
C ASN A 406 -26.46 -13.21 -38.85
N ASN A 407 -27.12 -12.62 -37.84
CA ASN A 407 -28.07 -11.54 -38.14
C ASN A 407 -28.54 -10.72 -36.92
N ASN A 408 -28.79 -9.44 -37.24
CA ASN A 408 -29.42 -8.36 -36.49
C ASN A 408 -30.84 -8.67 -35.97
N GLY A 409 -31.28 -7.85 -35.02
CA GLY A 409 -32.66 -7.33 -35.03
C GLY A 409 -33.34 -7.31 -33.67
N GLY A 410 -33.43 -6.12 -33.07
CA GLY A 410 -34.20 -5.90 -31.84
C GLY A 410 -35.71 -5.93 -32.03
N ASN A 411 -36.45 -5.89 -30.92
CA ASN A 411 -37.78 -5.30 -30.92
C ASN A 411 -38.22 -4.81 -29.53
N ASN A 412 -38.89 -3.66 -29.54
CA ASN A 412 -39.55 -2.97 -28.43
C ASN A 412 -40.98 -3.48 -28.22
N ASN A 413 -41.47 -3.35 -26.98
CA ASN A 413 -42.84 -2.98 -26.52
C ASN A 413 -43.01 -3.57 -25.10
N GLY A 414 -43.39 -2.85 -24.04
CA GLY A 414 -44.30 -1.72 -23.94
C GLY A 414 -45.65 -2.24 -23.44
N ASN A 415 -45.96 -2.11 -22.14
CA ASN A 415 -47.34 -1.83 -21.72
C ASN A 415 -47.45 -1.21 -20.32
N ASN A 416 -48.50 -0.40 -20.21
CA ASN A 416 -48.85 0.63 -19.24
C ASN A 416 -49.82 0.09 -18.17
N GLY A 417 -49.94 0.76 -17.02
CA GLY A 417 -50.89 0.36 -15.96
C GLY A 417 -50.96 1.33 -14.79
N ASN A 418 -51.73 2.39 -14.97
CA ASN A 418 -52.04 3.46 -14.01
C ASN A 418 -53.08 2.99 -12.97
N ASN A 419 -53.01 3.45 -11.72
CA ASN A 419 -54.20 3.64 -10.88
C ASN A 419 -53.96 4.69 -9.79
N ASN A 420 -54.89 5.64 -9.68
CA ASN A 420 -54.87 6.82 -8.83
C ASN A 420 -56.21 6.97 -8.09
N GLY A 421 -56.18 7.60 -6.91
CA GLY A 421 -57.33 7.97 -6.05
C GLY A 421 -56.99 7.72 -4.58
N GLY A 422 -56.70 8.71 -3.71
CA GLY A 422 -57.42 9.96 -3.37
C GLY A 422 -58.28 9.68 -2.12
N ASN A 423 -58.37 10.41 -1.00
CA ASN A 423 -57.99 11.74 -0.49
C ASN A 423 -58.21 11.63 1.08
N ASN A 424 -57.55 12.30 2.03
CA ASN A 424 -57.76 13.69 2.44
C ASN A 424 -56.92 14.09 3.69
N ASN A 425 -56.38 15.32 3.64
CA ASN A 425 -56.18 16.37 4.66
C ASN A 425 -55.47 16.13 6.02
N GLY A 426 -54.35 16.85 6.17
CA GLY A 426 -53.77 17.31 7.43
C GLY A 426 -52.77 18.44 7.18
N ASN A 427 -53.19 19.67 7.47
CA ASN A 427 -52.44 20.93 7.32
C ASN A 427 -51.15 20.93 8.19
N ALA A 428 -49.98 21.15 7.59
CA ALA A 428 -48.74 21.46 8.31
C ALA A 428 -47.89 22.43 7.47
N GLY A 429 -47.65 23.61 8.04
CA GLY A 429 -46.97 24.72 7.39
C GLY A 429 -45.51 24.41 7.01
N VAL A 430 -45.04 25.15 6.01
CA VAL A 430 -43.63 25.15 5.58
C VAL A 430 -42.77 25.66 6.74
N PRO A 431 -41.68 24.97 7.14
CA PRO A 431 -40.78 25.44 8.19
C PRO A 431 -40.08 26.77 7.83
N ASP A 432 -40.07 27.71 8.77
CA ASP A 432 -39.58 29.10 8.66
C ASP A 432 -38.10 29.29 8.23
N TRP A 433 -37.32 28.22 8.09
CA TRP A 433 -35.91 28.29 7.69
C TRP A 433 -35.68 28.23 6.16
N LEU A 434 -36.76 28.16 5.36
CA LEU A 434 -36.72 28.24 3.89
C LEU A 434 -37.16 29.60 3.33
N ASN A 435 -37.33 30.62 4.19
CA ASN A 435 -37.67 31.98 3.75
C ASN A 435 -36.40 32.87 3.60
N PRO A 436 -36.00 33.25 2.37
CA PRO A 436 -34.81 34.07 2.12
C PRO A 436 -34.89 35.53 2.65
N ALA A 437 -36.04 35.94 3.22
CA ALA A 437 -36.21 37.27 3.81
C ALA A 437 -35.68 37.41 5.27
N ASN A 438 -35.26 36.33 5.92
CA ASN A 438 -34.83 36.35 7.34
C ASN A 438 -33.30 36.46 7.55
N TRP A 439 -32.53 36.84 6.52
CA TRP A 439 -31.05 36.92 6.57
C TRP A 439 -30.50 38.29 6.97
N HIS A 440 -31.24 39.08 7.75
CA HIS A 440 -30.76 40.33 8.30
C HIS A 440 -31.14 40.44 9.77
N ASN A 441 -30.28 39.88 10.64
CA ASN A 441 -29.94 40.30 12.02
C ASN A 441 -29.62 39.09 12.92
N ALA A 442 -28.33 38.74 13.04
CA ALA A 442 -27.78 38.05 14.21
C ALA A 442 -26.25 38.31 14.32
N PRO A 443 -25.66 38.37 15.54
CA PRO A 443 -24.48 39.19 15.84
C PRO A 443 -23.13 38.52 15.55
N CYS A 444 -22.17 39.33 15.11
CA CYS A 444 -20.76 38.97 14.90
C CYS A 444 -20.01 38.70 16.21
N HIS A 445 -19.32 37.56 16.30
CA HIS A 445 -18.23 37.35 17.25
C HIS A 445 -16.95 36.90 16.52
N ASN A 446 -15.85 37.51 16.95
CA ASN A 446 -14.50 37.58 16.37
C ASN A 446 -13.80 36.25 16.10
N TYR A 447 -13.23 36.11 14.91
CA TYR A 447 -11.94 35.40 14.72
C TYR A 447 -11.07 36.23 13.75
N ALA A 448 -9.93 36.70 14.25
CA ALA A 448 -8.96 37.49 13.51
C ALA A 448 -8.11 36.58 12.61
N TYR A 449 -8.08 36.90 11.32
CA TYR A 449 -7.11 36.44 10.34
C TYR A 449 -6.01 37.50 10.23
N THR A 450 -4.73 37.11 10.35
CA THR A 450 -3.59 37.97 9.99
C THR A 450 -2.99 37.51 8.67
N ASP A 451 -3.14 38.35 7.65
CA ASP A 451 -2.52 38.31 6.32
C ASP A 451 -1.11 38.92 6.36
N PRO A 452 -0.05 38.25 5.87
CA PRO A 452 1.28 38.83 5.78
C PRO A 452 1.58 39.35 4.37
N ARG A 453 0.96 40.46 3.97
CA ARG A 453 1.45 41.30 2.84
C ARG A 453 1.23 42.77 3.12
N SER A 454 2.21 43.40 3.78
CA SER A 454 2.66 44.78 3.56
C SER A 454 3.29 45.37 4.83
N VAL A 455 4.62 45.43 4.92
CA VAL A 455 5.27 46.60 5.53
C VAL A 455 6.63 46.80 4.86
N ASN A 456 6.68 47.80 3.99
CA ASN A 456 7.91 48.44 3.55
C ASN A 456 7.82 49.86 4.10
N GLN A 457 8.57 50.20 5.13
CA GLN A 457 8.89 51.59 5.48
C GLN A 457 10.06 51.68 6.46
N ASN A 458 11.04 52.48 6.04
CA ASN A 458 12.28 52.82 6.71
C ASN A 458 12.05 53.58 8.01
N TYR A 459 12.79 53.24 9.07
CA TYR A 459 13.24 54.22 10.07
C TYR A 459 14.68 53.95 10.49
N THR A 460 15.44 55.03 10.54
CA THR A 460 16.89 55.14 10.74
C THR A 460 17.30 55.02 12.21
N ALA A 461 18.55 54.62 12.40
CA ALA A 461 19.21 54.34 13.68
C ALA A 461 19.37 55.57 14.59
N SER A 462 19.28 55.36 15.91
CA SER A 462 20.13 56.04 16.88
C SER A 462 20.36 55.18 18.13
N SER A 463 21.53 55.37 18.70
CA SER A 463 22.31 54.57 19.65
C SER A 463 21.84 54.62 21.11
N SER A 464 21.95 53.51 21.84
CA SER A 464 22.93 53.30 22.95
C SER A 464 22.55 52.11 23.83
N TRP A 465 23.57 51.57 24.51
CA TRP A 465 23.69 50.23 25.06
C TRP A 465 22.99 50.00 26.40
N SER A 466 22.39 48.81 26.57
CA SER A 466 22.49 48.04 27.81
C SER A 466 22.19 46.56 27.53
N ALA A 467 23.15 45.72 27.90
CA ALA A 467 23.29 44.31 27.55
C ALA A 467 22.30 43.38 28.25
N LEU A 468 21.76 42.40 27.51
CA LEU A 468 21.36 41.09 27.99
C LEU A 468 21.83 40.02 26.98
N PRO A 469 22.26 38.83 27.42
CA PRO A 469 23.18 37.98 26.65
C PRO A 469 22.51 37.25 25.49
N ALA A 470 23.25 37.10 24.40
CA ALA A 470 22.92 36.29 23.25
C ALA A 470 22.55 34.86 23.66
N HIS A 471 21.42 34.35 23.16
CA HIS A 471 21.16 32.92 23.12
C HIS A 471 22.21 32.28 22.19
N GLU A 472 23.12 31.52 22.79
CA GLU A 472 24.12 30.71 22.11
C GLU A 472 23.45 29.74 21.14
N THR A 473 23.78 29.88 19.86
CA THR A 473 23.45 28.90 18.83
C THR A 473 24.41 27.72 18.99
N HIS A 474 23.98 26.64 19.62
CA HIS A 474 24.78 25.42 19.71
C HIS A 474 24.75 24.68 18.36
N TYR A 475 25.87 24.70 17.64
CA TYR A 475 26.14 23.73 16.57
C TYR A 475 26.49 22.38 17.21
N GLN A 476 25.54 21.45 17.26
CA GLN A 476 25.85 20.06 17.61
C GLN A 476 26.45 19.35 16.39
N TRP A 477 27.73 18.98 16.51
CA TRP A 477 28.36 17.99 15.65
C TRP A 477 28.25 16.63 16.35
N GLU A 478 27.36 15.76 15.89
CA GLU A 478 27.21 14.42 16.46
C GLU A 478 28.34 13.48 16.00
N CYS A 479 29.01 12.84 16.97
CA CYS A 479 29.98 11.78 16.75
C CYS A 479 29.27 10.42 16.82
N CYS A 480 29.28 9.65 15.72
CA CYS A 480 28.48 8.44 15.48
C CYS A 480 28.71 7.19 16.36
N ARG A 481 29.15 7.27 17.63
CA ARG A 481 29.41 6.06 18.45
C ARG A 481 28.95 6.03 19.92
N CYS A 482 28.14 6.96 20.40
CA CYS A 482 27.55 6.85 21.75
C CYS A 482 26.01 6.77 21.66
N ARG A 483 25.41 5.68 22.16
CA ARG A 483 23.96 5.40 22.03
C ARG A 483 23.21 5.31 23.37
N SER A 484 23.77 5.79 24.49
CA SER A 484 22.99 5.94 25.72
C SER A 484 23.55 6.99 26.69
N TRP A 485 22.69 7.52 27.54
CA TRP A 485 22.98 8.57 28.53
C TRP A 485 23.99 8.16 29.64
N ASN A 486 24.33 6.87 29.74
CA ASN A 486 25.21 6.34 30.79
C ASN A 486 26.72 6.40 30.45
N ASP A 487 27.12 6.94 29.30
CA ASP A 487 28.53 6.95 28.86
C ASP A 487 29.35 8.19 29.32
N PHE A 488 28.77 9.10 30.09
CA PHE A 488 29.45 10.33 30.54
C PHE A 488 30.11 10.16 31.92
N ALA A 489 31.45 10.23 31.96
CA ALA A 489 32.21 10.20 33.21
C ALA A 489 32.64 11.62 33.63
N ASN A 490 32.02 12.13 34.70
CA ASN A 490 32.36 13.30 35.54
C ASN A 490 32.63 14.67 34.88
N LYS A 491 31.86 15.67 35.36
CA LYS A 491 31.97 17.10 35.02
C LYS A 491 33.31 17.66 35.52
N GLN A 492 34.11 18.27 34.65
CA GLN A 492 35.24 19.11 35.06
C GLN A 492 35.16 20.50 34.42
N ARG A 493 35.69 21.48 35.16
CA ARG A 493 35.70 22.89 34.80
C ARG A 493 36.97 23.21 34.02
N THR A 494 36.84 23.72 32.81
CA THR A 494 37.97 24.25 32.03
C THR A 494 37.83 25.76 31.86
N ALA A 495 38.87 26.41 31.32
CA ALA A 495 38.95 27.87 31.17
C ALA A 495 37.84 28.48 30.29
N GLY A 496 37.08 27.67 29.54
CA GLY A 496 35.94 28.10 28.71
C GLY A 496 34.56 27.58 29.16
N GLY A 497 34.43 26.95 30.34
CA GLY A 497 33.16 26.43 30.85
C GLY A 497 33.18 24.93 31.22
N TRP A 498 32.00 24.34 31.42
CA TRP A 498 31.86 22.92 31.74
C TRP A 498 31.99 22.06 30.48
N ALA A 499 32.92 21.11 30.47
CA ALA A 499 33.08 20.16 29.36
C ALA A 499 32.96 18.72 29.86
N TYR A 500 32.27 17.88 29.09
CA TYR A 500 32.19 16.44 29.32
C TYR A 500 33.23 15.73 28.45
N ARG A 501 34.06 14.86 29.04
CA ARG A 501 35.10 14.12 28.33
C ARG A 501 34.61 12.72 27.99
N CYS A 502 34.67 12.33 26.72
CA CYS A 502 34.39 10.96 26.30
C CYS A 502 35.53 10.02 26.75
N ARG A 503 35.21 8.82 27.22
CA ARG A 503 36.15 7.87 27.83
C ARG A 503 37.14 7.24 26.83
N CYS A 504 37.08 7.57 25.55
CA CYS A 504 37.88 6.95 24.49
C CYS A 504 39.27 7.56 24.24
N GLY A 505 39.67 8.61 24.97
CA GLY A 505 41.09 8.92 25.18
C GLY A 505 41.94 9.44 23.99
N HIS A 506 41.37 9.86 22.86
CA HIS A 506 42.16 10.41 21.74
C HIS A 506 41.70 11.82 21.31
N VAL A 507 42.68 12.70 21.06
CA VAL A 507 42.52 14.10 20.66
C VAL A 507 43.14 14.28 19.27
N ASN A 508 42.32 14.75 18.31
CA ASN A 508 42.62 15.30 16.98
C ASN A 508 44.06 15.19 16.44
N GLU A 509 44.27 14.32 15.44
CA GLU A 509 45.13 14.62 14.28
C GLU A 509 44.56 13.99 12.99
N LYS A 510 44.77 14.69 11.88
CA LYS A 510 44.14 14.58 10.56
C LYS A 510 44.18 13.15 9.97
N CYS A 511 43.02 12.55 9.69
CA CYS A 511 42.93 11.34 8.86
C CYS A 511 42.26 11.64 7.51
N ALA A 512 43.07 11.78 6.46
CA ALA A 512 42.66 12.03 5.07
C ALA A 512 42.02 10.80 4.37
N ARG A 513 41.44 9.85 5.12
CA ARG A 513 40.76 8.65 4.57
C ARG A 513 39.24 8.63 4.76
N CYS A 514 38.64 9.69 5.32
CA CYS A 514 37.19 9.76 5.58
C CYS A 514 36.39 10.64 4.60
N GLN A 515 36.97 11.09 3.48
CA GLN A 515 36.25 11.96 2.53
C GLN A 515 35.36 11.23 1.51
N ASN A 516 35.21 9.91 1.53
CA ASN A 516 34.35 9.21 0.54
C ASN A 516 33.76 7.89 1.05
N MET A 517 33.08 7.89 2.20
CA MET A 517 32.26 6.74 2.59
C MET A 517 30.93 7.19 3.20
N GLN A 518 29.92 7.27 2.33
CA GLN A 518 28.52 7.17 2.75
C GLN A 518 28.27 5.74 3.25
N PRO A 519 27.73 5.54 4.46
CA PRO A 519 27.43 4.20 4.96
C PRO A 519 26.20 3.66 4.23
N ILE A 520 26.43 2.85 3.20
CA ILE A 520 25.39 1.95 2.66
C ILE A 520 25.11 0.92 3.74
N ARG A 521 23.93 1.00 4.36
CA ARG A 521 23.42 -0.09 5.17
C ARG A 521 22.80 -1.13 4.25
N VAL A 522 23.28 -2.34 4.48
CA VAL A 522 22.80 -3.60 3.93
C VAL A 522 21.35 -3.83 4.37
N VAL A 523 20.53 -4.27 3.41
CA VAL A 523 19.15 -4.76 3.56
C VAL A 523 19.07 -5.92 4.53
#